data_AF-A0A1I3ZT73-F1
#
_entry.id   AF-A0A1I3ZT73-F1
#
_cell.length_a   1.000
_cell.length_b   1.000
_cell.length_c   1.000
_cell.angle_alpha   90.00
_cell.angle_beta   90.00
_cell.angle_gamma   90.00
#
_symmetry.space_group_name_H-M   'P 1'
#
loop_
_entity.id
_entity.type
_entity.pdbx_description
1 polymer ?
#
loop_
_entity_poly.entity_id
_entity_poly.type
_entity_poly.pdbx_seq_one_letter_code
_entity_poly.pdbx_strand_id
1 'polypeptide(L)'
;MTAATDSEFVDTRPRLRGHLHFWSFFVAFAAAVALVVCAAVAVSGVAAAATAVYGLTVMGVFGVSALYHRRLWSPRAYQWMKRADHSMIFLFIAGTYTPFTVLSMSKPTGWVILGVVWGGAVAGVALKMLWPTAPRWLGVPIYIALGWVAIFVLPELARSAGIAALVLLLVGGLFYTVGAVFYGVRWPNHWPNTFGYHEFFHACTVLAAMSHYIAICLAVFG
;
A
#
# COMPACT_ATOMS: atom_id res chain seq x y z
N MET A 1 53.39 -2.95 5.86
CA MET A 1 52.08 -2.83 6.54
C MET A 1 51.29 -1.76 5.80
N THR A 2 50.62 -2.14 4.70
CA THR A 2 49.83 -1.23 3.86
C THR A 2 48.43 -1.12 4.46
N ALA A 3 48.12 0.05 5.02
CA ALA A 3 46.78 0.39 5.47
C ALA A 3 45.85 0.34 4.25
N ALA A 4 44.95 -0.65 4.23
CA ALA A 4 43.81 -0.64 3.33
C ALA A 4 42.97 0.58 3.72
N THR A 5 42.88 1.54 2.81
CA THR A 5 41.95 2.67 2.94
C THR A 5 40.53 2.11 2.99
N ASP A 6 39.88 2.23 4.14
CA ASP A 6 38.44 2.03 4.26
C ASP A 6 37.77 2.94 3.25
N SER A 7 37.28 2.38 2.14
CA SER A 7 36.44 3.14 1.21
C SER A 7 35.18 3.51 1.98
N GLU A 8 35.05 4.78 2.38
CA GLU A 8 33.81 5.29 2.98
C GLU A 8 32.65 4.90 2.06
N PHE A 9 31.72 4.09 2.58
CA PHE A 9 30.48 3.80 1.89
C PHE A 9 29.66 5.10 1.80
N VAL A 10 29.79 5.81 0.69
CA VAL A 10 28.97 7.02 0.43
C VAL A 10 27.54 6.58 0.13
N ASP A 11 26.62 6.88 1.04
CA ASP A 11 25.20 6.68 0.83
C ASP A 11 24.68 7.68 -0.22
N THR A 12 24.31 7.17 -1.39
CA THR A 12 23.83 7.98 -2.52
C THR A 12 22.31 8.16 -2.53
N ARG A 13 21.59 7.66 -1.51
CA ARG A 13 20.13 7.79 -1.41
C ARG A 13 19.74 9.25 -1.13
N PRO A 14 18.57 9.71 -1.63
CA PRO A 14 18.05 11.03 -1.25
C PRO A 14 17.84 11.14 0.26
N ARG A 15 18.06 12.33 0.83
CA ARG A 15 17.98 12.59 2.28
C ARG A 15 16.67 12.12 2.93
N LEU A 16 15.54 12.29 2.24
CA LEU A 16 14.22 11.94 2.78
C LEU A 16 13.75 10.51 2.43
N ARG A 17 14.63 9.69 1.84
CA ARG A 17 14.32 8.30 1.47
C ARG A 17 13.74 7.52 2.66
N GLY A 18 12.53 7.00 2.49
CA GLY A 18 11.84 6.17 3.48
C GLY A 18 11.30 6.90 4.72
N HIS A 19 11.52 8.21 4.88
CA HIS A 19 11.07 8.95 6.07
C HIS A 19 9.54 9.08 6.15
N LEU A 20 8.88 9.31 5.01
CA LEU A 20 7.41 9.38 4.95
C LEU A 20 6.77 8.09 5.48
N HIS A 21 7.16 6.94 4.92
CA HIS A 21 6.63 5.65 5.36
C HIS A 21 6.99 5.32 6.82
N PHE A 22 8.16 5.73 7.31
CA PHE A 22 8.52 5.56 8.71
C PHE A 22 7.54 6.26 9.66
N TRP A 23 7.24 7.53 9.42
CA TRP A 23 6.28 8.26 10.27
C TRP A 23 4.85 7.79 10.05
N SER A 24 4.48 7.49 8.80
CA SER A 24 3.17 6.95 8.46
C SER A 24 2.90 5.59 9.10
N PHE A 25 3.92 4.77 9.39
CA PHE A 25 3.73 3.52 10.12
C PHE A 25 3.12 3.74 11.51
N PHE A 26 3.61 4.70 12.29
CA PHE A 26 3.08 4.96 13.64
C PHE A 26 1.68 5.56 13.61
N VAL A 27 1.42 6.44 12.64
CA VAL A 27 0.08 6.98 12.42
C VAL A 27 -0.89 5.87 12.00
N ALA A 28 -0.47 5.01 11.05
CA ALA A 28 -1.25 3.87 10.60
C ALA A 28 -1.50 2.85 11.70
N PHE A 29 -0.54 2.62 12.60
CA PHE A 29 -0.72 1.76 13.77
C PHE A 29 -1.83 2.30 14.69
N ALA A 30 -1.75 3.57 15.09
CA ALA A 30 -2.76 4.19 15.95
C ALA A 30 -4.15 4.20 15.28
N ALA A 31 -4.21 4.56 14.00
CA ALA A 31 -5.44 4.58 13.21
C ALA A 31 -6.04 3.17 13.03
N ALA A 32 -5.21 2.16 12.72
CA ALA A 32 -5.65 0.78 12.58
C ALA A 32 -6.20 0.20 13.89
N VAL A 33 -5.51 0.44 15.02
CA VAL A 33 -6.00 0.02 16.34
C VAL A 33 -7.34 0.67 16.65
N ALA A 34 -7.46 1.98 16.44
CA ALA A 34 -8.72 2.71 16.65
C ALA A 34 -9.84 2.14 15.78
N LEU A 35 -9.62 1.96 14.48
CA LEU A 35 -10.60 1.41 13.55
C LEU A 35 -11.06 0.00 13.96
N VAL A 36 -10.13 -0.90 14.27
CA VAL A 36 -10.44 -2.29 14.63
C VAL A 36 -11.23 -2.36 15.95
N VAL A 37 -10.80 -1.61 16.97
CA VAL A 37 -11.48 -1.59 18.27
C VAL A 37 -12.88 -0.99 18.13
N CYS A 38 -13.02 0.15 17.44
CA CYS A 38 -14.33 0.75 17.20
C CYS A 38 -15.24 -0.17 16.38
N ALA A 39 -14.73 -0.84 15.34
CA ALA A 39 -15.50 -1.79 14.55
C ALA A 39 -15.95 -3.00 15.39
N ALA A 40 -15.11 -3.49 16.30
CA ALA A 40 -15.44 -4.59 17.21
C ALA A 40 -16.56 -4.22 18.18
N VAL A 41 -16.50 -3.02 18.75
CA VAL A 41 -17.43 -2.55 19.78
C VAL A 41 -18.75 -2.07 19.17
N ALA A 42 -18.69 -1.30 18.08
CA ALA A 42 -19.86 -0.61 17.54
C ALA A 42 -20.59 -1.40 16.43
N VAL A 43 -19.93 -2.36 15.77
CA VAL A 43 -20.48 -3.03 14.58
C VAL A 43 -20.55 -4.54 14.78
N SER A 44 -19.42 -5.25 14.74
CA SER A 44 -19.36 -6.71 14.95
C SER A 44 -17.92 -7.24 14.97
N GLY A 45 -17.74 -8.47 15.45
CA GLY A 45 -16.47 -9.19 15.31
C GLY A 45 -16.05 -9.42 13.85
N VAL A 46 -16.99 -9.53 12.91
CA VAL A 46 -16.70 -9.62 11.46
C VAL A 46 -16.14 -8.31 10.94
N ALA A 47 -16.70 -7.17 11.37
CA ALA A 47 -16.18 -5.85 11.00
C ALA A 47 -14.79 -5.62 11.58
N ALA A 48 -14.54 -6.05 12.82
CA ALA A 48 -13.21 -6.03 13.42
C ALA A 48 -12.20 -6.87 12.61
N ALA A 49 -12.55 -8.09 12.22
CA ALA A 49 -11.66 -8.95 11.44
C ALA A 49 -11.36 -8.35 10.06
N ALA A 50 -12.38 -7.86 9.35
CA ALA A 50 -12.23 -7.28 8.03
C ALA A 50 -11.38 -5.99 8.04
N THR A 51 -11.58 -5.12 9.04
CA THR A 51 -10.77 -3.91 9.21
C THR A 51 -9.36 -4.20 9.73
N ALA A 52 -9.17 -5.29 10.50
CA ALA A 52 -7.85 -5.73 10.93
C ALA A 52 -6.99 -6.19 9.74
N VAL A 53 -7.58 -6.82 8.74
CA VAL A 53 -6.88 -7.16 7.49
C VAL A 53 -6.32 -5.90 6.83
N TYR A 54 -7.14 -4.85 6.68
CA TYR A 54 -6.66 -3.56 6.17
C TYR A 54 -5.56 -2.97 7.08
N GLY A 55 -5.78 -2.94 8.39
CA GLY A 55 -4.84 -2.41 9.37
C GLY A 55 -3.45 -3.07 9.29
N LEU A 56 -3.41 -4.40 9.19
CA LEU A 56 -2.17 -5.15 9.06
C LEU A 56 -1.45 -4.87 7.73
N THR A 57 -2.17 -4.75 6.62
CA THR A 57 -1.53 -4.53 5.32
C THR A 57 -1.06 -3.09 5.13
N VAL A 58 -1.78 -2.08 5.65
CA VAL A 58 -1.32 -0.68 5.65
C VAL A 58 -0.12 -0.48 6.58
N MET A 59 -0.11 -1.11 7.75
CA MET A 59 1.07 -1.13 8.60
C MET A 59 2.23 -1.86 7.92
N GLY A 60 1.97 -2.98 7.26
CA GLY A 60 2.98 -3.74 6.55
C GLY A 60 3.63 -2.95 5.42
N VAL A 61 2.84 -2.26 4.57
CA VAL A 61 3.40 -1.48 3.46
C VAL A 61 4.28 -0.34 3.96
N PHE A 62 3.89 0.36 5.03
CA PHE A 62 4.71 1.43 5.60
C PHE A 62 5.92 0.90 6.39
N GLY A 63 5.72 -0.10 7.23
CA GLY A 63 6.76 -0.65 8.09
C GLY A 63 7.87 -1.35 7.30
N VAL A 64 7.50 -2.23 6.37
CA VAL A 64 8.48 -2.94 5.52
C VAL A 64 9.22 -1.94 4.63
N SER A 65 8.52 -0.94 4.08
CA SER A 65 9.15 0.08 3.25
C SER A 65 10.10 0.99 4.01
N ALA A 66 9.73 1.40 5.21
CA ALA A 66 10.61 2.14 6.10
C ALA A 66 11.89 1.35 6.43
N LEU A 67 11.76 0.07 6.77
CA LEU A 67 12.89 -0.81 7.05
C LEU A 67 13.78 -1.02 5.81
N TYR A 68 13.18 -1.25 4.65
CA TYR A 68 13.91 -1.44 3.39
C TYR A 68 14.74 -0.21 3.04
N HIS A 69 14.17 0.98 3.19
CA HIS A 69 14.79 2.21 2.73
C HIS A 69 15.73 2.88 3.73
N ARG A 70 15.53 2.71 5.03
CA ARG A 70 16.30 3.43 6.06
C ARG A 70 17.45 2.63 6.65
N ARG A 71 17.32 1.30 6.75
CA ARG A 71 18.37 0.45 7.33
C ARG A 71 19.44 0.12 6.29
N LEU A 72 20.69 0.00 6.75
CA LEU A 72 21.78 -0.59 5.97
C LEU A 72 21.70 -2.11 6.10
N TRP A 73 21.55 -2.78 4.95
CA TRP A 73 21.39 -4.22 4.87
C TRP A 73 22.59 -4.85 4.17
N SER A 74 22.94 -6.09 4.55
CA SER A 74 23.86 -6.88 3.73
C SER A 74 23.27 -7.09 2.33
N PRO A 75 24.09 -7.34 1.28
CA PRO A 75 23.58 -7.49 -0.08
C PRO A 75 22.46 -8.51 -0.21
N ARG A 76 22.56 -9.65 0.49
CA ARG A 76 21.51 -10.67 0.53
C ARG A 76 20.23 -10.19 1.22
N ALA A 77 20.34 -9.55 2.38
CA ALA A 77 19.19 -9.03 3.12
C ALA A 77 18.48 -7.90 2.37
N TYR A 78 19.24 -7.04 1.67
CA TYR A 78 18.68 -5.98 0.82
C TYR A 78 17.76 -6.54 -0.27
N GLN A 79 18.15 -7.64 -0.92
CA GLN A 79 17.30 -8.28 -1.92
C GLN A 79 16.01 -8.84 -1.31
N TRP A 80 16.07 -9.45 -0.12
CA TRP A 80 14.86 -9.91 0.58
C TRP A 80 13.95 -8.76 0.99
N MET A 81 14.50 -7.67 1.51
CA MET A 81 13.72 -6.49 1.85
C MET A 81 13.08 -5.83 0.63
N LYS A 82 13.78 -5.78 -0.51
CA LYS A 82 13.21 -5.30 -1.77
C LYS A 82 12.03 -6.17 -2.22
N ARG A 83 12.14 -7.49 -2.08
CA ARG A 83 11.03 -8.41 -2.38
C ARG A 83 9.84 -8.13 -1.48
N ALA A 84 10.08 -8.05 -0.17
CA ALA A 84 9.03 -7.78 0.81
C ALA A 84 8.34 -6.43 0.57
N ASP A 85 9.10 -5.35 0.38
CA ASP A 85 8.61 -4.00 0.13
C ASP A 85 7.68 -3.96 -1.10
N HIS A 86 8.11 -4.52 -2.23
CA HIS A 86 7.29 -4.58 -3.43
C HIS A 86 6.09 -5.52 -3.29
N SER A 87 6.20 -6.60 -2.51
CA SER A 87 5.10 -7.52 -2.23
C SER A 87 3.99 -6.86 -1.40
N MET A 88 4.36 -5.97 -0.45
CA MET A 88 3.38 -5.32 0.40
C MET A 88 2.41 -4.42 -0.36
N ILE A 89 2.78 -3.91 -1.54
CA ILE A 89 1.88 -3.17 -2.41
C ILE A 89 0.66 -4.01 -2.80
N PHE A 90 0.88 -5.27 -3.20
CA PHE A 90 -0.19 -6.18 -3.58
C PHE A 90 -1.12 -6.51 -2.41
N LEU A 91 -0.52 -6.79 -1.25
CA LEU A 91 -1.28 -7.08 -0.02
C LEU A 91 -2.05 -5.86 0.47
N PHE A 92 -1.47 -4.67 0.36
CA PHE A 92 -2.15 -3.41 0.70
C PHE A 92 -3.39 -3.20 -0.18
N ILE A 93 -3.28 -3.41 -1.49
CA ILE A 93 -4.43 -3.34 -2.41
C ILE A 93 -5.54 -4.31 -1.94
N ALA A 94 -5.22 -5.59 -1.77
CA ALA A 94 -6.22 -6.58 -1.34
C ALA A 94 -6.81 -6.29 0.05
N GLY A 95 -5.98 -5.80 0.98
CA GLY A 95 -6.41 -5.41 2.31
C GLY A 95 -7.37 -4.23 2.29
N THR A 96 -7.17 -3.23 1.41
CA THR A 96 -8.11 -2.12 1.21
C THR A 96 -9.48 -2.60 0.73
N TYR A 97 -9.54 -3.57 -0.17
CA TYR A 97 -10.81 -4.12 -0.67
C TYR A 97 -11.57 -4.94 0.36
N THR A 98 -10.86 -5.58 1.29
CA THR A 98 -11.45 -6.55 2.24
C THR A 98 -12.65 -5.99 3.03
N PRO A 99 -12.56 -4.84 3.75
CA PRO A 99 -13.72 -4.30 4.46
C PRO A 99 -14.91 -3.99 3.56
N PHE A 100 -14.70 -3.42 2.36
CA PHE A 100 -15.81 -3.14 1.43
C PHE A 100 -16.49 -4.42 0.94
N THR A 101 -15.72 -5.43 0.56
CA THR A 101 -16.29 -6.70 0.05
C THR A 101 -17.02 -7.50 1.13
N VAL A 102 -16.55 -7.42 2.38
CA VAL A 102 -17.13 -8.19 3.49
C VAL A 102 -18.35 -7.50 4.08
N LEU A 103 -18.33 -6.16 4.17
CA LEU A 103 -19.31 -5.37 4.93
C LEU A 103 -20.26 -4.54 4.06
N SER A 104 -19.82 -4.13 2.87
CA SER A 104 -20.53 -3.16 2.03
C SER A 104 -20.87 -3.72 0.64
N MET A 105 -20.97 -5.03 0.47
CA MET A 105 -21.40 -5.66 -0.79
C MET A 105 -22.32 -6.84 -0.52
N SER A 106 -23.17 -7.16 -1.50
CA SER A 106 -23.86 -8.43 -1.56
C SER A 106 -22.87 -9.58 -1.53
N LYS A 107 -23.22 -10.69 -0.88
CA LYS A 107 -22.31 -11.82 -0.69
C LYS A 107 -21.73 -12.34 -2.01
N PRO A 108 -22.50 -12.56 -3.09
CA PRO A 108 -21.94 -13.05 -4.36
C PRO A 108 -20.89 -12.10 -4.94
N THR A 109 -21.20 -10.81 -5.07
CA THR A 109 -20.24 -9.80 -5.56
C THR A 109 -19.02 -9.72 -4.67
N GLY A 110 -19.22 -9.66 -3.34
CA GLY A 110 -18.17 -9.58 -2.35
C GLY A 110 -17.17 -10.73 -2.47
N TRP A 111 -17.64 -11.98 -2.59
CA TRP A 111 -16.77 -13.15 -2.76
C TRP A 111 -15.98 -13.12 -4.07
N VAL A 112 -16.60 -12.71 -5.18
CA VAL A 112 -15.93 -12.59 -6.48
C VAL A 112 -14.81 -11.55 -6.39
N ILE A 113 -15.11 -10.35 -5.91
CA ILE A 113 -14.13 -9.27 -5.81
C ILE A 113 -13.01 -9.65 -4.83
N LEU A 114 -13.36 -10.22 -3.66
CA LEU A 114 -12.37 -10.67 -2.68
C LEU A 114 -11.44 -11.74 -3.27
N GLY A 115 -11.98 -12.70 -4.02
CA GLY A 115 -11.21 -13.73 -4.71
C GLY A 115 -10.28 -13.16 -5.78
N VAL A 116 -10.76 -12.20 -6.58
CA VAL A 116 -9.95 -11.52 -7.61
C VAL A 116 -8.81 -10.74 -6.97
N VAL A 117 -9.08 -9.92 -5.94
CA VAL A 117 -8.06 -9.04 -5.35
C VAL A 117 -7.02 -9.83 -4.56
N TRP A 118 -7.43 -10.85 -3.79
CA TRP A 118 -6.48 -11.71 -3.06
C TRP A 118 -5.75 -12.69 -3.98
N GLY A 119 -6.42 -13.27 -4.98
CA GLY A 119 -5.78 -14.10 -6.00
C GLY A 119 -4.72 -13.31 -6.78
N GLY A 120 -5.07 -12.10 -7.22
CA GLY A 120 -4.13 -11.17 -7.85
C GLY A 120 -3.00 -10.75 -6.92
N ALA A 121 -3.28 -10.54 -5.63
CA ALA A 121 -2.25 -10.21 -4.65
C ALA A 121 -1.26 -11.35 -4.43
N VAL A 122 -1.75 -12.59 -4.28
CA VAL A 122 -0.90 -13.79 -4.15
C VAL A 122 -0.05 -13.98 -5.41
N ALA A 123 -0.63 -13.85 -6.60
CA ALA A 123 0.11 -13.92 -7.85
C ALA A 123 1.19 -12.82 -7.94
N GLY A 124 0.85 -11.59 -7.53
CA GLY A 124 1.79 -10.48 -7.46
C GLY A 124 2.93 -10.69 -6.46
N VAL A 125 2.62 -11.19 -5.26
CA VAL A 125 3.63 -11.56 -4.26
C VAL A 125 4.54 -12.65 -4.81
N ALA A 126 3.98 -13.70 -5.43
CA ALA A 126 4.74 -14.76 -6.07
C ALA A 126 5.67 -14.19 -7.16
N LEU A 127 5.19 -13.27 -8.01
CA LEU A 127 6.02 -12.60 -9.01
C LEU A 127 7.24 -11.91 -8.37
N LYS A 128 7.08 -11.19 -7.26
CA LYS A 128 8.20 -10.52 -6.58
C LYS A 128 9.11 -11.50 -5.83
N MET A 129 8.57 -12.58 -5.29
CA MET A 129 9.33 -13.61 -4.56
C MET A 129 10.06 -14.58 -5.48
N LEU A 130 9.60 -14.79 -6.71
CA LEU A 130 10.26 -15.65 -7.69
C LEU A 130 11.17 -14.83 -8.62
N TRP A 131 10.78 -13.58 -8.95
CA TRP A 131 11.51 -12.72 -9.87
C TRP A 131 11.73 -11.29 -9.31
N PRO A 132 12.74 -11.09 -8.44
CA PRO A 132 12.98 -9.81 -7.76
C PRO A 132 13.54 -8.72 -8.68
N THR A 133 14.15 -9.14 -9.80
CA THR A 133 14.70 -8.30 -10.85
C THR A 133 13.69 -7.99 -11.95
N ALA A 134 12.44 -8.46 -11.81
CA ALA A 134 11.37 -8.16 -12.75
C ALA A 134 11.30 -6.66 -13.01
N PRO A 135 11.25 -6.24 -14.28
CA PRO A 135 11.31 -4.84 -14.61
C PRO A 135 10.09 -4.11 -14.05
N ARG A 136 10.29 -2.86 -13.61
CA ARG A 136 9.23 -2.03 -13.04
C ARG A 136 8.04 -1.82 -13.97
N TRP A 137 8.26 -1.80 -15.30
CA TRP A 137 7.18 -1.68 -16.29
C TRP A 137 6.24 -2.88 -16.29
N LEU A 138 6.66 -4.03 -15.76
CA LEU A 138 5.78 -5.17 -15.55
C LEU A 138 4.98 -5.03 -14.24
N GLY A 139 5.63 -4.61 -13.15
CA GLY A 139 4.98 -4.49 -11.85
C GLY A 139 3.92 -3.39 -11.78
N VAL A 140 4.24 -2.19 -12.28
CA VAL A 140 3.38 -1.00 -12.17
C VAL A 140 2.00 -1.21 -12.79
N PRO A 141 1.86 -1.72 -14.04
CA PRO A 141 0.55 -1.99 -14.61
C PRO A 141 -0.26 -3.02 -13.84
N ILE A 142 0.38 -4.04 -13.26
CA ILE A 142 -0.33 -5.06 -12.46
C ILE A 142 -0.90 -4.43 -11.18
N TYR A 143 -0.13 -3.57 -10.51
CA TYR A 143 -0.64 -2.84 -9.33
C TYR A 143 -1.85 -1.98 -9.69
N ILE A 144 -1.78 -1.25 -10.80
CA ILE A 144 -2.86 -0.37 -11.28
C ILE A 144 -4.08 -1.21 -11.64
N ALA A 145 -3.92 -2.26 -12.44
CA ALA A 145 -5.01 -3.14 -12.85
C ALA A 145 -5.73 -3.75 -11.64
N LEU A 146 -4.97 -4.30 -10.68
CA LEU A 146 -5.54 -4.86 -9.44
C LEU A 146 -6.20 -3.77 -8.58
N GLY A 147 -5.59 -2.60 -8.50
CA GLY A 147 -6.08 -1.45 -7.73
C GLY A 147 -7.39 -0.88 -8.26
N TRP A 148 -7.70 -1.06 -9.54
CA TRP A 148 -8.91 -0.53 -10.19
C TRP A 148 -10.05 -1.54 -10.34
N VAL A 149 -9.97 -2.73 -9.74
CA VAL A 149 -11.05 -3.73 -9.74
C VAL A 149 -12.40 -3.15 -9.25
N ALA A 150 -12.39 -2.14 -8.38
CA ALA A 150 -13.58 -1.41 -7.92
C ALA A 150 -14.44 -0.85 -9.05
N ILE A 151 -13.87 -0.56 -10.23
CA ILE A 151 -14.60 0.03 -11.37
C ILE A 151 -15.79 -0.84 -11.81
N PHE A 152 -15.69 -2.16 -11.62
CA PHE A 152 -16.73 -3.11 -12.00
C PHE A 152 -17.90 -3.14 -11.00
N VAL A 153 -17.75 -2.52 -9.83
CA VAL A 153 -18.72 -2.56 -8.72
C VAL A 153 -19.06 -1.18 -8.17
N LEU A 154 -18.76 -0.10 -8.92
CA LEU A 154 -19.07 1.27 -8.50
C LEU A 154 -20.56 1.48 -8.17
N PRO A 155 -21.54 0.99 -8.96
CA PRO A 155 -22.95 1.22 -8.64
C PRO A 155 -23.39 0.55 -7.34
N GLU A 156 -22.80 -0.60 -7.02
CA GLU A 156 -23.08 -1.30 -5.76
C GLU A 156 -22.46 -0.54 -4.60
N LEU A 157 -21.17 -0.20 -4.68
CA LEU A 157 -20.47 0.61 -3.68
C LEU A 157 -21.15 1.95 -3.40
N ALA A 158 -21.64 2.62 -4.44
CA ALA A 158 -22.37 3.89 -4.31
C ALA A 158 -23.61 3.75 -3.42
N ARG A 159 -24.34 2.63 -3.56
CA ARG A 159 -25.58 2.35 -2.82
C ARG A 159 -25.31 1.84 -1.40
N SER A 160 -24.28 1.03 -1.21
CA SER A 160 -24.04 0.32 0.05
C SER A 160 -23.04 1.00 0.97
N ALA A 161 -21.94 1.54 0.44
CA ALA A 161 -20.93 2.26 1.20
C ALA A 161 -21.15 3.79 1.20
N GLY A 162 -22.03 4.26 0.32
CA GLY A 162 -22.33 5.68 0.14
C GLY A 162 -21.37 6.39 -0.82
N ILE A 163 -21.83 7.52 -1.36
CA ILE A 163 -21.10 8.30 -2.37
C ILE A 163 -19.78 8.85 -1.83
N ALA A 164 -19.75 9.32 -0.58
CA ALA A 164 -18.54 9.87 0.02
C ALA A 164 -17.41 8.82 0.12
N ALA A 165 -17.73 7.60 0.58
CA ALA A 165 -16.77 6.50 0.64
C ALA A 165 -16.29 6.11 -0.76
N LEU A 166 -17.18 6.05 -1.75
CA LEU A 166 -16.83 5.77 -3.14
C LEU A 166 -15.86 6.81 -3.72
N VAL A 167 -16.14 8.10 -3.52
CA VAL A 167 -15.27 9.19 -4.00
C VAL A 167 -13.88 9.09 -3.37
N LEU A 168 -13.80 8.87 -2.06
CA LEU A 168 -12.51 8.71 -1.38
C LEU A 168 -11.75 7.46 -1.82
N LEU A 169 -12.46 6.36 -2.11
CA LEU A 169 -11.85 5.15 -2.68
C LEU A 169 -11.21 5.45 -4.05
N LEU A 170 -11.93 6.15 -4.92
CA LEU A 170 -11.47 6.55 -6.26
C LEU A 170 -10.33 7.58 -6.19
N VAL A 171 -10.42 8.58 -5.32
CA VAL A 171 -9.35 9.57 -5.08
C VAL A 171 -8.09 8.87 -4.57
N GLY A 172 -8.23 7.92 -3.64
CA GLY A 172 -7.10 7.11 -3.19
C GLY A 172 -6.49 6.28 -4.32
N GLY A 173 -7.32 5.68 -5.18
CA GLY A 173 -6.87 4.97 -6.40
C GLY A 173 -6.14 5.88 -7.38
N LEU A 174 -6.57 7.13 -7.54
CA LEU A 174 -5.91 8.14 -8.36
C LEU A 174 -4.56 8.54 -7.77
N PHE A 175 -4.47 8.83 -6.47
CA PHE A 175 -3.19 9.10 -5.81
C PHE A 175 -2.21 7.95 -6.03
N TYR A 176 -2.65 6.70 -5.86
CA TYR A 176 -1.81 5.54 -6.07
C TYR A 176 -1.32 5.43 -7.52
N THR A 177 -2.22 5.67 -8.49
CA THR A 177 -1.91 5.64 -9.92
C THR A 177 -0.88 6.72 -10.28
N VAL A 178 -1.09 7.96 -9.83
CA VAL A 178 -0.16 9.09 -10.06
C VAL A 178 1.21 8.79 -9.46
N GLY A 179 1.26 8.31 -8.22
CA GLY A 179 2.52 7.91 -7.58
C GLY A 179 3.22 6.78 -8.35
N ALA A 180 2.49 5.76 -8.78
CA ALA A 180 3.04 4.64 -9.52
C ALA A 180 3.59 5.08 -10.89
N VAL A 181 2.93 6.03 -11.55
CA VAL A 181 3.44 6.68 -12.77
C VAL A 181 4.73 7.43 -12.46
N PHE A 182 4.77 8.26 -11.42
CA PHE A 182 5.99 8.99 -11.03
C PHE A 182 7.19 8.06 -10.83
N TYR A 183 6.97 6.95 -10.12
CA TYR A 183 7.97 5.90 -9.92
C TYR A 183 8.38 5.21 -11.23
N GLY A 184 7.42 4.90 -12.10
CA GLY A 184 7.65 4.29 -13.40
C GLY A 184 8.51 5.15 -14.32
N VAL A 185 8.17 6.44 -14.45
CA VAL A 185 8.84 7.36 -15.38
C VAL A 185 10.06 8.09 -14.79
N ARG A 186 10.30 7.97 -13.47
CA ARG A 186 11.36 8.69 -12.73
C ARG A 186 11.22 10.22 -12.73
N TRP A 187 9.99 10.70 -12.70
CA TRP A 187 9.65 12.12 -12.65
C TRP A 187 8.49 12.31 -11.67
N PRO A 188 8.39 13.41 -10.91
CA PRO A 188 9.28 14.57 -10.88
C PRO A 188 10.58 14.32 -10.11
N ASN A 189 11.66 15.00 -10.50
CA ASN A 189 12.98 14.84 -9.87
C ASN A 189 13.69 16.18 -9.68
N HIS A 190 12.95 17.20 -9.20
CA HIS A 190 13.45 18.55 -9.03
C HIS A 190 14.52 18.67 -7.92
N TRP A 191 14.46 17.83 -6.88
CA TRP A 191 15.43 17.78 -5.78
C TRP A 191 16.02 16.37 -5.61
N PRO A 192 16.84 15.88 -6.56
CA PRO A 192 17.27 14.48 -6.63
C PRO A 192 18.00 14.00 -5.38
N ASN A 193 18.70 14.89 -4.67
CA ASN A 193 19.47 14.56 -3.47
C ASN A 193 18.64 14.64 -2.17
N THR A 194 17.39 15.13 -2.24
CA THR A 194 16.56 15.37 -1.05
C THR A 194 15.19 14.72 -1.18
N PHE A 195 14.44 15.04 -2.24
CA PHE A 195 13.06 14.61 -2.50
C PHE A 195 12.86 14.42 -4.01
N GLY A 196 13.13 13.21 -4.50
CA GLY A 196 12.97 12.83 -5.89
C GLY A 196 11.68 12.04 -6.14
N TYR A 197 11.59 11.45 -7.34
CA TYR A 197 10.39 10.75 -7.82
C TYR A 197 9.89 9.64 -6.89
N HIS A 198 10.79 9.02 -6.13
CA HIS A 198 10.47 7.94 -5.20
C HIS A 198 9.81 8.48 -3.94
N GLU A 199 10.24 9.66 -3.47
CA GLU A 199 9.62 10.33 -2.34
C GLU A 199 8.22 10.86 -2.71
N PHE A 200 8.02 11.31 -3.96
CA PHE A 200 6.67 11.61 -4.49
C PHE A 200 5.78 10.35 -4.51
N PHE A 201 6.31 9.20 -4.95
CA PHE A 201 5.59 7.93 -4.88
C PHE A 201 5.19 7.57 -3.44
N HIS A 202 6.10 7.72 -2.46
CA HIS A 202 5.78 7.52 -1.06
C HIS A 202 4.68 8.47 -0.56
N ALA A 203 4.76 9.77 -0.91
CA ALA A 203 3.73 10.75 -0.52
C ALA A 203 2.36 10.37 -1.09
N CYS A 204 2.29 10.01 -2.36
CA CYS A 204 1.07 9.52 -3.00
C CYS A 204 0.51 8.26 -2.33
N THR A 205 1.38 7.33 -1.92
CA THR A 205 0.98 6.10 -1.21
C THR A 205 0.37 6.42 0.15
N VAL A 206 0.93 7.39 0.88
CA VAL A 206 0.39 7.87 2.15
C VAL A 206 -0.98 8.54 1.96
N LEU A 207 -1.12 9.43 0.97
CA LEU A 207 -2.40 10.09 0.66
C LEU A 207 -3.48 9.09 0.22
N ALA A 208 -3.09 8.07 -0.56
CA ALA A 208 -3.97 6.97 -0.92
C ALA A 208 -4.46 6.21 0.32
N ALA A 209 -3.55 5.81 1.21
CA ALA A 209 -3.89 5.11 2.44
C ALA A 209 -4.80 5.94 3.35
N MET A 210 -4.56 7.25 3.49
CA MET A 210 -5.44 8.15 4.24
C MET A 210 -6.84 8.20 3.64
N SER A 211 -6.94 8.35 2.32
CA SER A 211 -8.22 8.37 1.61
C SER A 211 -8.99 7.06 1.81
N HIS A 212 -8.30 5.92 1.67
CA HIS A 212 -8.87 4.59 1.88
C HIS A 212 -9.28 4.35 3.32
N TYR A 213 -8.48 4.78 4.31
CA TYR A 213 -8.84 4.68 5.72
C TYR A 213 -10.15 5.41 6.01
N ILE A 214 -10.28 6.66 5.54
CA ILE A 214 -11.49 7.47 5.75
C ILE A 214 -12.67 6.83 5.01
N ALA A 215 -12.47 6.36 3.78
CA ALA A 215 -13.51 5.65 3.03
C ALA A 215 -14.01 4.40 3.78
N ILE A 216 -13.10 3.63 4.40
CA ILE A 216 -13.44 2.46 5.21
C ILE A 216 -14.20 2.89 6.47
N CYS A 217 -13.78 3.95 7.16
CA CYS A 217 -14.51 4.47 8.31
C CYS A 217 -15.96 4.83 7.93
N LEU A 218 -16.15 5.54 6.82
CA LEU A 218 -17.48 5.89 6.32
C LEU A 218 -18.30 4.65 5.94
N ALA A 219 -17.69 3.67 5.29
CA ALA A 219 -18.39 2.45 4.88
C ALA A 219 -18.76 1.53 6.06
N VAL A 220 -18.03 1.62 7.17
CA VAL A 220 -18.23 0.77 8.36
C VAL A 220 -19.18 1.41 9.37
N PHE A 221 -19.13 2.74 9.52
CA PHE A 221 -19.87 3.46 10.58
C PHE A 221 -20.93 4.45 10.06
N GLY A 222 -21.00 4.69 8.75
CA GLY A 222 -21.92 5.64 8.11
C GLY A 222 -23.24 5.03 7.67
#